data_AF-A0A7G2CWY0-F1
#
_entry.id   AF-A0A7G2CWY0-F1
#
_cell.length_a   1.000
_cell.length_b   1.000
_cell.length_c   1.000
_cell.angle_alpha   90.00
_cell.angle_beta   90.00
_cell.angle_gamma   90.00
#
_symmetry.space_group_name_H-M   'P 1'
#
loop_
_entity.id
_entity.type
_entity.pdbx_description
1 polymer ?
#
loop_
_entity_poly.entity_id
_entity_poly.type
_entity_poly.pdbx_seq_one_letter_code
_entity_poly.pdbx_strand_id
1 'polypeptide(L)'
;MTDSTGEFHASGYWYPDSERATTVDVLNMLRRYRSAETAMRARTRASMGMNETDLVALRFLLREQKAGRIVRPIDLARTLDISTASTTTLIDRLEKGGHARREPHPTDRRAGIVVPTVSSDDEVRATLGAMHRRMLSLVDDLSDDERVVVMRFLVGMTAAIQEAAEADAVHSGADLVDEPA
;
A
#
# COMPACT_ATOMS: atom_id res chain seq x y z
N MET A 1 -33.36 63.11 -10.86
CA MET A 1 -33.87 63.32 -9.50
C MET A 1 -34.28 61.95 -8.99
N THR A 2 -33.47 61.41 -8.06
CA THR A 2 -33.65 60.19 -7.21
C THR A 2 -34.03 58.88 -7.91
N ASP A 3 -33.15 57.91 -8.13
CA ASP A 3 -32.34 57.10 -7.19
C ASP A 3 -33.15 56.03 -6.42
N SER A 4 -32.64 54.79 -6.54
CA SER A 4 -32.66 53.67 -5.60
C SER A 4 -33.95 52.90 -5.29
N THR A 5 -33.93 51.60 -4.94
CA THR A 5 -32.99 50.46 -4.97
C THR A 5 -33.77 49.34 -4.29
N GLY A 6 -33.58 48.06 -4.66
CA GLY A 6 -34.12 46.99 -3.83
C GLY A 6 -33.91 45.54 -4.26
N GLU A 7 -32.87 45.20 -5.02
CA GLU A 7 -32.44 43.79 -5.08
C GLU A 7 -31.58 43.47 -3.86
N PHE A 8 -32.18 42.78 -2.90
CA PHE A 8 -31.51 42.25 -1.73
C PHE A 8 -30.68 41.02 -2.12
N HIS A 9 -29.40 41.22 -2.44
CA HIS A 9 -28.43 40.14 -2.43
C HIS A 9 -27.87 39.93 -1.02
N ALA A 10 -28.33 38.84 -0.38
CA ALA A 10 -27.81 38.37 0.88
C ALA A 10 -26.42 37.72 0.68
N SER A 11 -25.36 38.51 0.85
CA SER A 11 -24.09 38.13 1.53
C SER A 11 -23.04 39.22 1.31
N GLY A 12 -23.06 40.23 2.18
CA GLY A 12 -22.15 41.36 2.15
C GLY A 12 -20.78 41.12 2.81
N TYR A 13 -20.02 40.12 2.39
CA TYR A 13 -18.59 40.05 2.74
C TYR A 13 -17.71 39.79 1.51
N TRP A 14 -16.88 40.80 1.22
CA TRP A 14 -15.90 40.86 0.14
C TRP A 14 -14.66 40.02 0.48
N TYR A 15 -14.80 38.70 0.49
CA TYR A 15 -13.65 37.80 0.37
C TYR A 15 -13.85 36.96 -0.89
N PRO A 16 -12.87 36.91 -1.81
CA PRO A 16 -12.90 35.90 -2.86
C PRO A 16 -12.92 34.53 -2.18
N ASP A 17 -13.72 33.61 -2.71
CA ASP A 17 -13.61 32.19 -2.41
C ASP A 17 -12.11 31.85 -2.44
N SER A 18 -11.54 31.45 -1.31
CA SER A 18 -10.10 31.26 -1.23
C SER A 18 -9.73 30.03 -2.06
N GLU A 19 -9.34 30.23 -3.32
CA GLU A 19 -8.82 29.23 -4.27
C GLU A 19 -7.55 28.49 -3.79
N ARG A 20 -7.11 28.68 -2.54
CA ARG A 20 -5.91 28.08 -1.98
C ARG A 20 -6.31 26.88 -1.13
N ALA A 21 -5.88 25.69 -1.53
CA ALA A 21 -5.97 24.49 -0.72
C ALA A 21 -5.36 24.74 0.67
N THR A 22 -6.12 24.47 1.72
CA THR A 22 -5.64 24.64 3.09
C THR A 22 -4.80 23.44 3.53
N THR A 23 -4.00 23.61 4.60
CA THR A 23 -3.27 22.49 5.23
C THR A 23 -4.20 21.33 5.60
N VAL A 24 -5.41 21.67 6.09
CA VAL A 24 -6.42 20.68 6.48
C VAL A 24 -6.94 19.92 5.26
N ASP A 25 -7.10 20.58 4.12
CA ASP A 25 -7.53 19.94 2.87
C ASP A 25 -6.51 18.91 2.40
N VAL A 26 -5.22 19.25 2.43
CA VAL A 26 -4.13 18.33 2.04
C VAL A 26 -4.13 17.09 2.93
N LEU A 27 -4.24 17.26 4.25
CA LEU A 27 -4.30 16.13 5.19
C LEU A 27 -5.56 15.28 5.01
N ASN A 28 -6.70 15.90 4.74
CA ASN A 28 -7.95 15.20 4.44
C ASN A 28 -7.86 14.41 3.13
N MET A 29 -7.23 14.97 2.09
CA MET A 29 -7.00 14.26 0.83
C MET A 29 -6.06 13.07 1.02
N LEU A 30 -5.01 13.21 1.83
CA LEU A 30 -4.13 12.09 2.15
C LEU A 30 -4.88 10.96 2.88
N ARG A 31 -5.76 11.30 3.84
CA ARG A 31 -6.61 10.30 4.51
C ARG A 31 -7.56 9.61 3.53
N ARG A 32 -8.23 10.37 2.66
CA ARG A 32 -9.12 9.82 1.62
C ARG A 32 -8.38 8.90 0.66
N TYR A 33 -7.17 9.29 0.23
CA TYR A 33 -6.31 8.48 -0.61
C TYR A 33 -5.98 7.13 0.06
N ARG A 34 -5.56 7.12 1.34
CA ARG A 34 -5.29 5.88 2.08
C ARG A 34 -6.51 4.97 2.23
N SER A 35 -7.68 5.55 2.50
CA SER A 35 -8.92 4.79 2.58
C SER A 35 -9.26 4.15 1.23
N ALA A 36 -9.11 4.88 0.13
CA ALA A 36 -9.33 4.36 -1.22
C ALA A 36 -8.35 3.25 -1.58
N GLU A 37 -7.07 3.41 -1.25
CA GLU A 37 -6.03 2.40 -1.44
C GLU A 37 -6.34 1.12 -0.65
N THR A 38 -6.72 1.27 0.64
CA THR A 38 -7.08 0.15 1.52
C THR A 38 -8.28 -0.61 0.97
N ALA A 39 -9.34 0.11 0.56
CA ALA A 39 -10.53 -0.51 -0.04
C ALA A 39 -10.21 -1.25 -1.35
N MET A 40 -9.32 -0.71 -2.19
CA MET A 40 -8.88 -1.38 -3.40
C MET A 40 -8.10 -2.68 -3.10
N ARG A 41 -7.17 -2.64 -2.15
CA ARG A 41 -6.42 -3.85 -1.71
C ARG A 41 -7.37 -4.90 -1.16
N ALA A 42 -8.34 -4.51 -0.34
CA ALA A 42 -9.36 -5.42 0.19
C ALA A 42 -10.20 -6.07 -0.92
N ARG A 43 -10.63 -5.31 -1.95
CA ARG A 43 -11.36 -5.86 -3.10
C ARG A 43 -10.52 -6.85 -3.91
N THR A 44 -9.23 -6.55 -4.13
CA THR A 44 -8.31 -7.46 -4.82
C THR A 44 -8.15 -8.77 -4.05
N ARG A 45 -8.00 -8.69 -2.72
CA ARG A 45 -7.94 -9.89 -1.87
C ARG A 45 -9.22 -10.71 -1.94
N ALA A 46 -10.37 -10.05 -1.91
CA ALA A 46 -11.66 -10.70 -1.97
C ALA A 46 -11.89 -11.42 -3.31
N SER A 47 -11.52 -10.81 -4.45
CA SER A 47 -11.66 -11.47 -5.76
C SER A 47 -10.79 -12.72 -5.88
N MET A 48 -9.60 -12.70 -5.27
CA MET A 48 -8.64 -13.80 -5.32
C MET A 48 -8.82 -14.86 -4.21
N GLY A 49 -9.76 -14.65 -3.28
CA GLY A 49 -9.97 -15.55 -2.13
C GLY A 49 -8.79 -15.57 -1.15
N MET A 50 -8.06 -14.46 -1.01
CA MET A 50 -6.81 -14.36 -0.25
C MET A 50 -6.96 -13.50 1.02
N ASN A 51 -6.11 -13.74 2.03
CA ASN A 51 -5.91 -12.79 3.13
C ASN A 51 -4.74 -11.81 2.84
N GLU A 52 -4.46 -10.91 3.79
CA GLU A 52 -3.41 -9.90 3.63
C GLU A 52 -2.03 -10.53 3.46
N THR A 53 -1.67 -11.50 4.30
CA THR A 53 -0.38 -12.17 4.25
C THR A 53 -0.16 -12.91 2.93
N ASP A 54 -1.20 -13.57 2.42
CA ASP A 54 -1.15 -14.25 1.12
C ASP A 54 -0.87 -13.26 -0.01
N LEU A 55 -1.52 -12.08 -0.01
CA LEU A 55 -1.33 -11.07 -1.05
C LEU A 55 0.08 -10.45 -0.98
N VAL A 56 0.59 -10.21 0.23
CA VAL A 56 1.98 -9.76 0.43
C VAL A 56 2.96 -10.78 -0.14
N ALA A 57 2.77 -12.08 0.17
CA ALA A 57 3.64 -13.14 -0.33
C ALA A 57 3.58 -13.26 -1.85
N LEU A 58 2.39 -13.23 -2.45
CA LEU A 58 2.23 -13.29 -3.90
C LEU A 58 2.93 -12.11 -4.59
N ARG A 59 2.76 -10.87 -4.10
CA ARG A 59 3.47 -9.70 -4.64
C ARG A 59 4.99 -9.85 -4.55
N PHE A 60 5.49 -10.41 -3.45
CA PHE A 60 6.91 -10.70 -3.31
C PHE A 60 7.37 -11.71 -4.37
N LEU A 61 6.69 -12.85 -4.49
CA LEU A 61 6.99 -13.87 -5.50
C LEU A 61 7.02 -13.30 -6.92
N LEU A 62 6.03 -12.49 -7.30
CA LEU A 62 5.95 -11.85 -8.62
C LEU A 62 7.12 -10.88 -8.86
N ARG A 63 7.51 -10.10 -7.84
CA ARG A 63 8.64 -9.19 -7.90
C ARG A 63 9.96 -9.93 -8.10
N GLU A 64 10.18 -10.99 -7.33
CA GLU A 64 11.41 -11.79 -7.41
C GLU A 64 11.49 -12.54 -8.74
N GLN A 65 10.38 -13.10 -9.23
CA GLN A 65 10.30 -13.73 -10.55
C GLN A 65 10.65 -12.72 -11.66
N LYS A 66 10.10 -11.50 -11.62
CA LYS A 66 10.42 -10.45 -12.60
C LYS A 66 11.91 -10.07 -12.56
N ALA A 67 12.54 -10.17 -11.40
CA ALA A 67 13.97 -9.92 -11.22
C ALA A 67 14.85 -11.15 -11.52
N GLY A 68 14.27 -12.28 -11.95
CA GLY A 68 14.99 -13.52 -12.25
C GLY A 68 15.59 -14.21 -11.01
N ARG A 69 15.07 -13.92 -9.81
CA ARG A 69 15.56 -14.50 -8.56
C ARG A 69 14.68 -15.66 -8.10
N ILE A 70 15.33 -16.69 -7.59
CA ILE A 70 14.69 -17.88 -7.04
C ILE A 70 14.25 -17.58 -5.61
N VAL A 71 13.01 -17.97 -5.27
CA VAL A 71 12.46 -17.83 -3.92
C VAL A 71 12.31 -19.20 -3.28
N ARG A 72 12.91 -19.39 -2.10
CA ARG A 72 12.71 -20.57 -1.25
C ARG A 72 11.72 -20.26 -0.13
N PRO A 73 11.10 -21.27 0.50
CA PRO A 73 10.21 -21.05 1.65
C PRO A 73 10.86 -20.21 2.77
N ILE A 74 12.14 -20.41 3.05
CA ILE A 74 12.84 -19.62 4.08
C ILE A 74 12.94 -18.13 3.73
N ASP A 75 12.99 -17.79 2.45
CA ASP A 75 13.05 -16.40 2.01
C ASP A 75 11.68 -15.71 2.22
N LEU A 76 10.57 -16.45 2.07
CA LEU A 76 9.23 -16.00 2.45
C LEU A 76 9.12 -15.80 3.97
N ALA A 77 9.55 -16.77 4.77
CA ALA A 77 9.51 -16.68 6.23
C ALA A 77 10.19 -15.41 6.74
N ARG A 78 11.39 -15.11 6.21
CA ARG A 78 12.15 -13.91 6.57
C ARG A 78 11.50 -12.62 6.07
N THR A 79 11.01 -12.61 4.83
CA THR A 79 10.46 -11.39 4.22
C THR A 79 9.13 -10.99 4.86
N LEU A 80 8.32 -11.97 5.25
CA LEU A 80 7.02 -11.74 5.87
C LEU A 80 7.07 -11.72 7.40
N ASP A 81 8.24 -11.98 8.00
CA ASP A 81 8.45 -12.11 9.44
C ASP A 81 7.45 -13.09 10.10
N ILE A 82 7.40 -14.31 9.55
CA ILE A 82 6.51 -15.38 10.04
C ILE A 82 7.28 -16.68 10.29
N SER A 83 6.72 -17.52 11.15
CA SER A 83 7.31 -18.82 11.47
C SER A 83 7.37 -19.76 10.24
N THR A 84 8.24 -20.77 10.29
CA THR A 84 8.31 -21.83 9.27
C THR A 84 6.97 -22.55 9.12
N ALA A 85 6.27 -22.83 10.23
CA ALA A 85 4.95 -23.48 10.21
C ALA A 85 3.91 -22.59 9.50
N SER A 86 3.88 -21.30 9.83
CA SER A 86 3.02 -20.31 9.17
C SER A 86 3.34 -20.17 7.69
N THR A 87 4.62 -20.24 7.33
CA THR A 87 5.09 -20.20 5.95
C THR A 87 4.58 -21.40 5.16
N THR A 88 4.65 -22.61 5.72
CA THR A 88 4.11 -23.81 5.07
C THR A 88 2.61 -23.66 4.83
N THR A 89 1.84 -23.28 5.85
CA THR A 89 0.40 -23.04 5.72
C THR A 89 0.08 -21.98 4.67
N LEU A 90 0.85 -20.89 4.62
CA LEU A 90 0.70 -19.84 3.62
C LEU A 90 0.91 -20.39 2.21
N ILE A 91 1.98 -21.14 1.98
CA ILE A 91 2.27 -21.70 0.65
C ILE A 91 1.17 -22.70 0.27
N ASP A 92 0.70 -23.53 1.18
CA ASP A 92 -0.38 -24.49 0.93
C ASP A 92 -1.68 -23.77 0.52
N ARG A 93 -1.99 -22.63 1.14
CA ARG A 93 -3.13 -21.80 0.72
C ARG A 93 -2.94 -21.19 -0.67
N LEU A 94 -1.75 -20.69 -0.98
CA LEU A 94 -1.44 -20.17 -2.31
C LEU A 94 -1.53 -21.25 -3.38
N GLU A 95 -1.06 -22.47 -3.10
CA GLU A 95 -1.19 -23.62 -4.01
C GLU A 95 -2.65 -24.02 -4.20
N LYS A 96 -3.41 -24.13 -3.11
CA LYS A 96 -4.84 -24.46 -3.15
C LYS A 96 -5.65 -23.41 -3.93
N GLY A 97 -5.28 -22.14 -3.81
CA GLY A 97 -5.87 -21.04 -4.59
C GLY A 97 -5.40 -20.97 -6.04
N GLY A 98 -4.46 -21.83 -6.45
CA GLY A 98 -3.88 -21.82 -7.79
C GLY A 98 -2.99 -20.61 -8.06
N HIS A 99 -2.50 -19.93 -7.02
CA HIS A 99 -1.73 -18.68 -7.10
C HIS A 99 -0.22 -18.89 -7.14
N ALA A 100 0.26 -20.00 -6.58
CA ALA A 100 1.67 -20.40 -6.60
C ALA A 100 1.78 -21.93 -6.70
N ARG A 101 3.00 -22.42 -6.93
CA ARG A 101 3.35 -23.85 -6.88
C ARG A 101 4.77 -24.05 -6.39
N ARG A 102 5.02 -25.17 -5.72
CA ARG A 102 6.35 -25.64 -5.39
C ARG A 102 6.98 -26.36 -6.58
N GLU A 103 8.24 -26.06 -6.83
CA GLU A 103 9.05 -26.75 -7.85
C GLU A 103 10.39 -27.21 -7.24
N PRO A 104 11.04 -28.25 -7.78
CA PRO A 104 12.41 -28.57 -7.42
C PRO A 104 13.36 -27.43 -7.81
N HIS A 105 14.36 -27.14 -6.97
CA HIS A 105 15.39 -26.17 -7.34
C HIS A 105 16.16 -26.68 -8.58
N PRO A 106 16.44 -25.84 -9.58
CA PRO A 106 17.00 -26.25 -10.87
C PRO A 106 18.37 -26.93 -10.76
N THR A 107 19.16 -26.57 -9.75
CA THR A 107 20.50 -27.13 -9.49
C THR A 107 20.61 -27.99 -8.23
N ASP A 108 19.64 -27.94 -7.30
CA ASP A 108 19.70 -28.70 -6.05
C ASP A 108 18.34 -29.38 -5.78
N ARG A 109 18.18 -30.60 -6.24
CA ARG A 109 16.91 -31.35 -6.11
C ARG A 109 16.48 -31.60 -4.65
N ARG A 110 17.35 -31.37 -3.66
CA ARG A 110 17.01 -31.47 -2.24
C ARG A 110 16.32 -30.20 -1.71
N ALA A 111 16.44 -29.09 -2.44
CA ALA A 111 15.80 -27.83 -2.12
C ALA A 111 14.56 -27.60 -3.00
N GLY A 112 13.48 -27.12 -2.38
CA GLY A 112 12.27 -26.68 -3.08
C GLY A 112 12.24 -25.15 -3.25
N ILE A 113 11.61 -24.70 -4.32
CA ILE A 113 11.36 -23.29 -4.63
C ILE A 113 9.86 -23.04 -4.72
N VAL A 114 9.45 -21.79 -4.60
CA VAL A 114 8.06 -21.37 -4.74
C VAL A 114 7.96 -20.43 -5.93
N VAL A 115 7.05 -20.73 -6.86
CA VAL A 115 6.90 -20.00 -8.13
C VAL A 115 5.45 -19.54 -8.27
N PRO A 116 5.18 -18.26 -8.58
CA PRO A 116 3.82 -17.81 -8.83
C PRO A 116 3.28 -18.38 -10.15
N THR A 117 1.96 -18.56 -10.23
CA THR A 117 1.29 -19.02 -11.46
C THR A 117 1.01 -17.86 -12.43
N VAL A 118 0.75 -18.18 -13.70
CA VAL A 118 0.48 -17.16 -14.75
C VAL A 118 -0.85 -16.45 -14.51
N SER A 119 -1.88 -17.18 -14.07
CA SER A 119 -3.23 -16.62 -13.83
C SER A 119 -3.25 -15.59 -12.71
N SER A 120 -2.46 -15.78 -11.66
CA SER A 120 -2.36 -14.86 -10.54
C SER A 120 -1.52 -13.62 -10.88
N ASP A 121 -0.51 -13.76 -11.74
CA ASP A 121 0.23 -12.65 -12.31
C ASP A 121 -0.70 -11.72 -13.13
N ASP A 122 -1.56 -12.27 -13.98
CA ASP A 122 -2.47 -11.49 -14.81
C ASP A 122 -3.51 -10.70 -14.00
N GLU A 123 -4.17 -11.30 -13.02
CA GLU A 123 -5.21 -10.62 -12.22
C GLU A 123 -4.61 -9.55 -11.28
N VAL A 124 -3.45 -9.84 -10.65
CA VAL A 124 -2.72 -8.83 -9.85
C VAL A 124 -2.23 -7.70 -10.74
N ARG A 125 -1.66 -8.00 -11.91
CA ARG A 125 -1.20 -6.98 -12.87
C ARG A 125 -2.34 -6.19 -13.49
N ALA A 126 -3.48 -6.80 -13.75
CA ALA A 126 -4.65 -6.10 -14.28
C ALA A 126 -5.14 -5.07 -13.26
N THR A 127 -5.32 -5.48 -12.00
CA THR A 127 -5.91 -4.61 -10.97
C THR A 127 -4.89 -3.58 -10.45
N LEU A 128 -3.75 -4.02 -9.92
CA LEU A 128 -2.75 -3.11 -9.35
C LEU A 128 -1.91 -2.41 -10.43
N GLY A 129 -1.66 -3.08 -11.55
CA GLY A 129 -0.90 -2.48 -12.65
C GLY A 129 -1.69 -1.38 -13.38
N ALA A 130 -3.01 -1.53 -13.56
CA ALA A 130 -3.83 -0.45 -14.11
C ALA A 130 -3.85 0.78 -13.20
N MET A 131 -3.92 0.58 -11.87
CA MET A 131 -3.79 1.68 -10.91
C MET A 131 -2.42 2.37 -11.04
N HIS A 132 -1.32 1.61 -10.97
CA HIS A 132 0.02 2.20 -11.05
C HIS A 132 0.25 2.95 -12.36
N ARG A 133 -0.25 2.47 -13.50
CA ARG A 133 -0.16 3.20 -14.78
C ARG A 133 -0.90 4.54 -14.72
N ARG A 134 -2.09 4.58 -14.12
CA ARG A 134 -2.84 5.84 -13.93
C ARG A 134 -2.10 6.80 -12.99
N MET A 135 -1.52 6.28 -11.91
CA MET A 135 -0.70 7.09 -11.00
C MET A 135 0.55 7.65 -11.67
N LEU A 136 1.24 6.84 -12.48
CA LEU A 136 2.40 7.30 -13.26
C LEU A 136 2.01 8.43 -14.21
N SER A 137 0.92 8.27 -14.96
CA SER A 137 0.42 9.33 -15.84
C SER A 137 0.15 10.65 -15.09
N LEU A 138 -0.44 10.57 -13.89
CA LEU A 138 -0.69 11.78 -13.08
C LEU A 138 0.60 12.46 -12.62
N VAL A 139 1.64 11.69 -12.29
CA VAL A 139 2.95 12.22 -11.92
C VAL A 139 3.67 12.78 -13.15
N ASP A 140 3.47 12.16 -14.32
CA ASP A 140 4.05 12.61 -15.58
C ASP A 140 3.50 13.97 -16.03
N ASP A 141 2.26 14.28 -15.67
CA ASP A 141 1.62 15.57 -15.95
C ASP A 141 2.11 16.72 -15.04
N LEU A 142 2.82 16.41 -13.94
CA LEU A 142 3.41 17.42 -13.06
C LEU A 142 4.71 17.97 -13.65
N SER A 143 4.93 19.28 -13.49
CA SER A 143 6.22 19.92 -13.73
C SER A 143 7.30 19.42 -12.77
N ASP A 144 8.58 19.60 -13.12
CA ASP A 144 9.70 19.15 -12.28
C ASP A 144 9.66 19.77 -10.87
N ASP A 145 9.31 21.06 -10.76
CA ASP A 145 9.18 21.75 -9.48
C ASP A 145 8.04 21.18 -8.63
N GLU A 146 6.89 20.88 -9.24
CA GLU A 146 5.76 20.24 -8.55
C GLU A 146 6.11 18.84 -8.07
N ARG A 147 6.83 18.06 -8.89
CA ARG A 147 7.32 16.72 -8.50
C ARG A 147 8.22 16.79 -7.28
N VAL A 148 9.13 17.77 -7.22
CA VAL A 148 10.02 17.99 -6.07
C VAL A 148 9.21 18.35 -4.82
N VAL A 149 8.21 19.22 -4.93
CA VAL A 149 7.34 19.59 -3.80
C VAL A 149 6.56 18.38 -3.28
N VAL A 150 5.94 17.60 -4.17
CA VAL A 150 5.18 16.40 -3.81
C VAL A 150 6.09 15.35 -3.18
N MET A 151 7.27 15.10 -3.77
CA MET A 151 8.25 14.16 -3.24
C MET A 151 8.68 14.55 -1.82
N ARG A 152 9.05 15.82 -1.60
CA ARG A 152 9.45 16.31 -0.27
C ARG A 152 8.33 16.16 0.76
N PHE A 153 7.09 16.47 0.37
CA PHE A 153 5.92 16.29 1.24
C PHE A 153 5.72 14.81 1.61
N LEU A 154 5.74 13.89 0.65
CA LEU A 154 5.54 12.47 0.89
C LEU A 154 6.66 11.83 1.72
N VAL A 155 7.91 12.28 1.54
CA VAL A 155 9.03 11.87 2.39
C VAL A 155 8.79 12.31 3.84
N GLY A 156 8.44 13.57 4.06
CA GLY A 156 8.15 14.08 5.42
C GLY A 156 6.96 13.36 6.08
N MET A 157 5.89 13.10 5.34
CA MET A 157 4.73 12.37 5.87
C MET A 157 5.05 10.91 6.19
N THR A 158 5.92 10.26 5.41
CA THR A 158 6.38 8.89 5.68
C THR A 158 7.18 8.84 6.97
N ALA A 159 8.16 9.74 7.13
CA ALA A 159 8.98 9.83 8.34
C ALA A 159 8.13 10.05 9.60
N ALA A 160 7.18 11.00 9.56
CA ALA A 160 6.30 11.28 10.69
C ALA A 160 5.46 10.07 11.15
N ILE A 161 5.13 9.15 10.24
CA ILE A 161 4.36 7.94 10.57
C ILE A 161 5.25 6.84 11.13
N GLN A 162 6.46 6.70 10.59
CA GLN A 162 7.43 5.75 11.10
C GLN A 162 7.83 6.10 12.53
N GLU A 163 8.10 7.38 12.80
CA GLU A 163 8.40 7.89 14.14
C GLU A 163 7.25 7.63 15.13
N ALA A 164 5.99 7.83 14.72
CA ALA A 164 4.83 7.54 15.55
C ALA A 164 4.70 6.04 15.86
N ALA A 165 4.91 5.16 14.87
CA ALA A 165 4.85 3.71 15.06
C ALA A 165 5.98 3.21 15.99
N GLU A 166 7.17 3.80 15.91
CA GLU A 166 8.29 3.51 16.80
C GLU A 166 7.99 3.97 18.24
N ALA A 167 7.41 5.15 18.41
CA ALA A 167 6.99 5.65 19.73
C ALA A 167 5.93 4.75 20.39
N ASP A 168 4.94 4.29 19.63
CA ASP A 168 3.90 3.37 20.11
C ASP A 168 4.49 1.99 20.50
N ALA A 169 5.49 1.50 19.75
CA ALA A 169 6.18 0.25 20.04
C ALA A 169 7.04 0.33 21.32
N VAL A 170 7.71 1.46 21.56
CA VAL A 170 8.48 1.71 22.80
C VAL A 170 7.56 1.81 24.00
N HIS A 171 6.39 2.46 23.86
CA HIS A 171 5.41 2.56 24.94
C HIS A 171 4.79 1.19 25.29
N SER A 172 4.45 0.38 24.27
CA SER A 172 3.89 -0.96 24.46
C SER A 172 4.90 -1.99 25.02
N GLY A 173 6.20 -1.75 24.83
CA GLY A 173 7.27 -2.59 25.39
C GLY A 173 7.63 -2.28 26.85
N ALA A 174 7.27 -1.09 27.35
CA ALA A 174 7.55 -0.67 28.73
C ALA A 174 6.51 -1.20 29.74
N ASP A 175 5.29 -1.52 29.29
CA ASP A 175 4.19 -1.99 30.14
C ASP A 175 4.28 -3.48 30.55
N LEU A 176 5.34 -4.20 30.15
CA LEU A 176 5.56 -5.63 30.49
C LEU A 176 6.66 -5.86 31.54
N VAL A 177 7.17 -4.82 32.19
CA VAL A 177 8.25 -4.94 33.19
C VAL A 177 7.87 -4.25 34.51
N ASP A 178 6.74 -4.61 35.12
CA ASP A 178 6.60 -4.49 36.59
C ASP A 178 5.42 -5.32 37.12
N GLU A 179 5.72 -6.49 37.69
CA GLU A 179 4.90 -7.07 38.77
C GLU A 179 5.84 -7.77 39.76
N PRO A 180 6.11 -7.20 40.95
CA PRO A 180 6.90 -7.88 41.97
C PRO A 180 6.04 -8.90 42.73
N ALA A 181 6.68 -10.01 43.10
CA ALA A 181 6.14 -11.14 43.86
C ALA A 181 5.80 -10.83 45.33
#